data_AF-A0A3C1IDG1-F1
#
_entry.id   AF-A0A3C1IDG1-F1
#
_cell.length_a   1.000
_cell.length_b   1.000
_cell.length_c   1.000
_cell.angle_alpha   90.00
_cell.angle_beta   90.00
_cell.angle_gamma   90.00
#
_symmetry.space_group_name_H-M   'P 1'
#
loop_
_entity.id
_entity.type
_entity.pdbx_description
1 polymer ?
#
loop_
_entity_poly.entity_id
_entity_poly.type
_entity_poly.pdbx_seq_one_letter_code
_entity_poly.pdbx_strand_id
1 'polypeptide(L)'
;GSIAGLVAYSEARRSGKGDVPYGEGNPGGIVATESANNATVGGGFIPTLVLGIPGTPPDAVILGALLVQGVRTGPTLFADGANIVYTFIFGLLLATVLMLPVGLIIGRFAYRAIVRAPKAGLVPIVAFMTVIGSFAIRNNISDIGIMIVLGVIGWIASKRGFSVSPIVLGLILGRIAEQGFVQSWTIGDAMDDLWGQFFGRPLSLAIIAMTLVSFIYPFAPQIRHFFHSASAGPAPTPARASPQKFWADLVTFAVFGAIGLVVLIQAAGLNPEAAVFPRTIAMGMLVIVAIAVARLFLICQVTDEPITGSSIRRVSVPAIMLLAVLAMSTVGFALAGLMMALALIIPAQHGRLSGSVAATLTLGVAGIILIFTFGFSEILSVPLPPGQLF
;
A
#
# COMPACT_ATOMS: atom_id res chain seq x y z
N GLY A 1 4.73 8.41 1.07
CA GLY A 1 5.54 8.14 2.26
C GLY A 1 6.77 7.29 1.97
N SER A 2 6.62 5.98 1.75
CA SER A 2 7.77 5.05 1.76
C SER A 2 8.87 5.37 0.75
N ILE A 3 8.52 5.75 -0.49
CA ILE A 3 9.52 6.10 -1.52
C ILE A 3 10.24 7.40 -1.16
N ALA A 4 9.49 8.43 -0.74
CA ALA A 4 10.09 9.70 -0.30
C ALA A 4 11.06 9.49 0.88
N GLY A 5 10.67 8.64 1.85
CA GLY A 5 11.54 8.25 2.95
C GLY A 5 12.80 7.51 2.49
N LEU A 6 12.68 6.54 1.58
CA LEU A 6 13.83 5.81 1.02
C LEU A 6 14.79 6.73 0.25
N VAL A 7 14.25 7.64 -0.57
CA VAL A 7 15.05 8.63 -1.31
C VAL A 7 15.74 9.56 -0.32
N ALA A 8 15.01 10.12 0.65
CA ALA A 8 15.57 11.00 1.68
C ALA A 8 16.65 10.30 2.52
N TYR A 9 16.45 9.03 2.89
CA TYR A 9 17.46 8.22 3.56
C TYR A 9 18.70 8.03 2.70
N SER A 10 18.53 7.74 1.41
CA SER A 10 19.65 7.55 0.48
C SER A 10 20.46 8.83 0.29
N GLU A 11 19.80 9.99 0.19
CA GLU A 11 20.46 11.28 0.09
C GLU A 11 21.11 11.69 1.42
N ALA A 12 20.47 11.43 2.55
CA ALA A 12 21.06 11.63 3.87
C ALA A 12 22.30 10.76 4.06
N ARG A 13 22.30 9.51 3.57
CA ARG A 13 23.47 8.63 3.61
C ARG A 13 24.60 9.11 2.68
N ARG A 14 24.28 9.66 1.52
CA ARG A 14 25.28 10.19 0.57
C ARG A 14 25.91 11.50 1.06
N SER A 15 25.12 12.35 1.69
CA SER A 15 25.54 13.69 2.14
C SER A 15 26.04 13.74 3.58
N GLY A 16 25.66 12.76 4.40
CA GLY A 16 25.89 12.76 5.84
C GLY A 16 27.33 12.45 6.25
N LYS A 17 27.81 13.20 7.23
CA LYS A 17 28.97 12.89 8.06
C LYS A 17 28.48 12.72 9.49
N GLY A 18 28.72 11.57 10.11
CA GLY A 18 28.27 11.31 11.47
C GLY A 18 28.93 10.08 12.07
N ASP A 19 28.98 10.03 13.39
CA ASP A 19 29.70 9.01 14.15
C ASP A 19 28.98 7.66 14.17
N VAL A 20 27.65 7.66 14.03
CA VAL A 20 26.83 6.44 13.97
C VAL A 20 26.68 5.98 12.52
N PRO A 21 27.05 4.73 12.18
CA PRO A 21 26.85 4.21 10.83
C PRO A 21 25.37 4.22 10.40
N TYR A 22 25.12 4.57 9.12
CA TYR A 22 23.80 4.42 8.51
C TYR A 22 23.45 2.93 8.42
N GLY A 23 22.34 2.54 9.04
CA GLY A 23 21.89 1.15 9.15
C GLY A 23 21.83 0.65 10.59
N GLU A 24 22.55 1.33 11.50
CA GLU A 24 22.61 1.01 12.93
C GLU A 24 21.79 1.99 13.79
N GLY A 25 20.84 2.70 13.18
CA GLY A 25 20.00 3.69 13.85
C GLY A 25 20.57 5.11 13.89
N ASN A 26 21.36 5.50 12.88
CA ASN A 26 21.83 6.89 12.72
C ASN A 26 20.65 7.89 12.81
N PRO A 27 20.69 8.86 13.76
CA PRO A 27 19.61 9.82 13.95
C PRO A 27 19.30 10.68 12.73
N GLY A 28 20.32 11.09 11.96
CA GLY A 28 20.15 11.89 10.74
C GLY A 28 19.37 11.14 9.66
N GLY A 29 19.60 9.83 9.53
CA GLY A 29 18.80 8.98 8.64
C GLY A 29 17.34 8.89 9.06
N ILE A 30 17.07 8.78 10.37
CA ILE A 30 15.70 8.72 10.91
C ILE A 30 14.99 10.05 10.68
N VAL A 31 15.61 11.18 11.08
CA VAL A 31 15.02 12.51 10.91
C VAL A 31 14.74 12.79 9.44
N ALA A 32 15.67 12.53 8.53
CA ALA A 32 15.46 12.75 7.10
C ALA A 32 14.26 11.93 6.57
N THR A 33 14.17 10.66 6.95
CA THR A 33 13.10 9.76 6.50
C THR A 33 11.73 10.17 7.04
N GLU A 34 11.65 10.48 8.34
CA GLU A 34 10.40 10.87 9.00
C GLU A 34 9.92 12.27 8.57
N SER A 35 10.84 13.23 8.42
CA SER A 35 10.53 14.55 7.87
C SER A 35 10.00 14.46 6.44
N ALA A 36 10.63 13.64 5.57
CA ALA A 36 10.15 13.43 4.21
C ALA A 36 8.78 12.73 4.18
N ASN A 37 8.56 11.76 5.07
CA ASN A 37 7.26 11.08 5.19
C ASN A 37 6.16 12.08 5.57
N ASN A 38 6.39 12.92 6.58
CA ASN A 38 5.42 13.94 7.01
C ASN A 38 5.17 15.00 5.93
N ALA A 39 6.22 15.48 5.25
CA ALA A 39 6.08 16.46 4.17
C ALA A 39 5.24 15.94 2.99
N THR A 40 5.24 14.61 2.76
CA THR A 40 4.47 14.00 1.67
C THR A 40 2.96 14.07 1.91
N VAL A 41 2.50 14.03 3.17
CA VAL A 41 1.07 13.88 3.49
C VAL A 41 0.25 15.04 2.95
N GLY A 42 0.61 16.28 3.29
CA GLY A 42 -0.11 17.46 2.80
C GLY A 42 -0.04 17.61 1.28
N GLY A 43 1.15 17.40 0.70
CA GLY A 43 1.35 17.48 -0.75
C GLY A 43 0.58 16.43 -1.54
N GLY A 44 0.40 15.22 -0.99
CA GLY A 44 -0.35 14.12 -1.61
C GLY A 44 -1.84 14.42 -1.81
N PHE A 45 -2.43 15.28 -0.97
CA PHE A 45 -3.83 15.67 -1.10
C PHE A 45 -4.10 16.65 -2.23
N ILE A 46 -3.10 17.40 -2.71
CA ILE A 46 -3.28 18.36 -3.80
C ILE A 46 -3.81 17.65 -5.07
N PRO A 47 -3.10 16.66 -5.65
CA PRO A 47 -3.63 15.92 -6.81
C PRO A 47 -4.86 15.08 -6.45
N THR A 48 -4.97 14.60 -5.20
CA THR A 48 -6.11 13.79 -4.76
C THR A 48 -7.42 14.59 -4.80
N LEU A 49 -7.43 15.82 -4.27
CA LEU A 49 -8.63 16.65 -4.22
C LEU A 49 -8.90 17.37 -5.55
N VAL A 50 -7.84 17.86 -6.21
CA VAL A 50 -7.97 18.66 -7.45
C VAL A 50 -8.20 17.79 -8.67
N LEU A 51 -7.55 16.63 -8.76
CA LEU A 51 -7.60 15.76 -9.94
C LEU A 51 -8.35 14.44 -9.67
N GLY A 52 -8.66 14.12 -8.41
CA GLY A 52 -9.18 12.80 -8.06
C GLY A 52 -8.14 11.68 -8.18
N ILE A 53 -6.85 12.02 -8.20
CA ILE A 53 -5.74 11.07 -8.41
C ILE A 53 -4.96 10.92 -7.11
N PRO A 54 -5.06 9.77 -6.41
CA PRO A 54 -4.37 9.57 -5.14
C PRO A 54 -2.85 9.47 -5.33
N GLY A 55 -2.09 10.19 -4.50
CA GLY A 55 -0.63 10.15 -4.52
C GLY A 55 -0.02 9.00 -3.71
N THR A 56 -0.71 8.57 -2.66
CA THR A 56 -0.27 7.49 -1.77
C THR A 56 -1.44 6.56 -1.39
N PRO A 57 -1.17 5.34 -0.87
CA PRO A 57 -2.25 4.42 -0.49
C PRO A 57 -3.24 5.01 0.54
N PRO A 58 -2.82 5.74 1.59
CA PRO A 58 -3.76 6.43 2.48
C PRO A 58 -4.66 7.45 1.77
N ASP A 59 -4.11 8.22 0.82
CA ASP A 59 -4.88 9.19 0.04
C ASP A 59 -5.98 8.50 -0.78
N ALA A 60 -5.69 7.30 -1.29
CA ALA A 60 -6.64 6.49 -2.04
C ALA A 60 -7.81 6.00 -1.17
N VAL A 61 -7.55 5.67 0.10
CA VAL A 61 -8.59 5.31 1.07
C VAL A 61 -9.49 6.52 1.36
N ILE A 62 -8.91 7.70 1.55
CA ILE A 62 -9.67 8.93 1.80
C ILE A 62 -10.48 9.33 0.57
N LEU A 63 -9.90 9.24 -0.64
CA LEU A 63 -10.63 9.43 -1.89
C LEU A 63 -11.82 8.47 -1.98
N GLY A 64 -11.62 7.19 -1.67
CA GLY A 64 -12.70 6.20 -1.63
C GLY A 64 -13.80 6.59 -0.64
N ALA A 65 -13.44 7.05 0.57
CA ALA A 65 -14.40 7.49 1.57
C ALA A 65 -15.19 8.73 1.12
N LEU A 66 -14.53 9.71 0.48
CA LEU A 66 -15.17 10.90 -0.09
C LEU A 66 -16.17 10.53 -1.17
N LEU A 67 -15.81 9.61 -2.07
CA LEU A 67 -16.71 9.12 -3.13
C LEU A 67 -17.93 8.39 -2.56
N VAL A 68 -17.76 7.60 -1.49
CA VAL A 68 -18.86 6.94 -0.78
C VAL A 68 -19.80 7.97 -0.12
N GLN A 69 -19.25 9.07 0.39
CA GLN A 69 -20.00 10.21 0.94
C GLN A 69 -20.64 11.09 -0.15
N GLY A 70 -20.52 10.73 -1.44
CA GLY A 70 -21.05 11.49 -2.56
C GLY A 70 -20.24 12.73 -2.93
N VAL A 71 -19.04 12.91 -2.35
CA VAL A 71 -18.15 14.03 -2.66
C VAL A 71 -17.37 13.73 -3.93
N ARG A 72 -17.63 14.51 -4.98
CA ARG A 72 -16.92 14.41 -6.26
C ARG A 72 -15.65 15.25 -6.21
N THR A 73 -14.49 14.59 -6.22
CA THR A 73 -13.19 15.26 -6.37
C THR A 73 -13.00 15.78 -7.79
N GLY A 74 -12.16 16.80 -7.95
CA GLY A 74 -11.97 17.47 -9.24
C GLY A 74 -11.98 18.99 -9.08
N PRO A 75 -11.81 19.74 -10.18
CA PRO A 75 -11.92 21.20 -10.16
C PRO A 75 -13.30 21.67 -9.65
N THR A 76 -14.36 20.91 -9.90
CA THR A 76 -15.72 21.20 -9.43
C THR A 76 -15.85 21.12 -7.91
N LEU A 77 -15.01 20.34 -7.22
CA LEU A 77 -15.00 20.28 -5.76
C LEU A 77 -14.68 21.65 -5.14
N PHE A 78 -13.84 22.44 -5.79
CA PHE A 78 -13.47 23.78 -5.32
C PHE A 78 -14.54 24.82 -5.63
N ALA A 79 -15.39 24.57 -6.63
CA ALA A 79 -16.51 25.44 -6.97
C ALA A 79 -17.73 25.15 -6.09
N ASP A 80 -18.17 23.89 -6.03
CA ASP A 80 -19.43 23.50 -5.38
C ASP A 80 -19.22 23.06 -3.92
N GLY A 81 -18.04 22.53 -3.61
CA GLY A 81 -17.69 21.95 -2.31
C GLY A 81 -16.62 22.73 -1.55
N ALA A 82 -16.47 24.03 -1.81
CA ALA A 82 -15.40 24.86 -1.24
C ALA A 82 -15.29 24.72 0.28
N ASN A 83 -16.42 24.65 0.98
CA ASN A 83 -16.43 24.46 2.44
C ASN A 83 -15.75 23.15 2.87
N ILE A 84 -16.00 22.04 2.16
CA ILE A 84 -15.36 20.74 2.43
C ILE A 84 -13.85 20.85 2.20
N VAL A 85 -13.45 21.46 1.10
CA VAL A 85 -12.04 21.65 0.75
C VAL A 85 -11.31 22.48 1.79
N TYR A 86 -11.84 23.65 2.14
CA TYR A 86 -11.21 24.53 3.12
C TYR A 86 -11.19 23.88 4.52
N THR A 87 -12.24 23.15 4.91
CA THR A 87 -12.25 22.39 6.16
C THR A 87 -11.14 21.34 6.17
N PHE A 88 -10.91 20.63 5.07
CA PHE A 88 -9.80 19.69 4.93
C PHE A 88 -8.45 20.40 5.01
N ILE A 89 -8.26 21.51 4.29
CA ILE A 89 -7.00 22.27 4.27
C ILE A 89 -6.67 22.80 5.67
N PHE A 90 -7.61 23.48 6.32
CA PHE A 90 -7.42 24.01 7.67
C PHE A 90 -7.28 22.89 8.70
N GLY A 91 -8.01 21.79 8.55
CA GLY A 91 -7.87 20.60 9.39
C GLY A 91 -6.48 19.97 9.29
N LEU A 92 -5.93 19.82 8.09
CA LEU A 92 -4.57 19.32 7.85
C LEU A 92 -3.51 20.29 8.39
N LEU A 93 -3.69 21.60 8.19
CA LEU A 93 -2.81 22.62 8.74
C LEU A 93 -2.80 22.56 10.27
N LEU A 94 -3.99 22.55 10.88
CA LEU A 94 -4.15 22.45 12.33
C LEU A 94 -3.56 21.14 12.86
N ALA A 95 -3.83 20.01 12.22
CA ALA A 95 -3.25 18.72 12.59
C ALA A 95 -1.72 18.74 12.54
N THR A 96 -1.14 19.36 11.51
CA THR A 96 0.32 19.51 11.37
C THR A 96 0.90 20.38 12.49
N VAL A 97 0.25 21.49 12.82
CA VAL A 97 0.67 22.37 13.92
C VAL A 97 0.53 21.66 15.27
N LEU A 98 -0.59 20.97 15.52
CA LEU A 98 -0.84 20.22 16.75
C LEU A 98 0.05 18.98 16.90
N MET A 99 0.52 18.41 15.79
CA MET A 99 1.44 17.27 15.81
C MET A 99 2.71 17.57 16.61
N LEU A 100 3.21 18.80 16.58
CA LEU A 100 4.42 19.18 17.32
C LEU A 100 4.23 19.09 18.86
N PRO A 101 3.32 19.84 19.50
CA PRO A 101 3.12 19.75 20.94
C PRO A 101 2.63 18.38 21.37
N VAL A 102 1.70 17.76 20.63
CA VAL A 102 1.19 16.42 20.95
C VAL A 102 2.31 15.38 20.85
N GLY A 103 3.10 15.41 19.78
CA GLY A 103 4.23 14.51 19.57
C GLY A 103 5.31 14.66 20.63
N LEU A 104 5.63 15.88 21.07
CA LEU A 104 6.60 16.12 22.12
C LEU A 104 6.10 15.65 23.50
N ILE A 105 4.84 15.93 23.84
CA ILE A 105 4.25 15.54 25.14
C ILE A 105 4.08 14.03 25.19
N ILE A 106 3.36 13.44 24.23
CA ILE A 106 3.11 11.99 24.20
C ILE A 106 4.43 11.25 24.00
N GLY A 107 5.32 11.74 23.14
CA GLY A 107 6.65 11.17 22.95
C GLY A 107 7.45 11.11 24.25
N ARG A 108 7.37 12.14 25.09
CA ARG A 108 8.06 12.15 26.39
C ARG A 108 7.48 11.15 27.40
N PHE A 109 6.16 11.05 27.49
CA PHE A 109 5.49 10.24 28.53
C PHE A 109 5.17 8.80 28.10
N ALA A 110 4.80 8.59 26.84
CA ALA A 110 4.31 7.31 26.32
C ALA A 110 5.37 6.51 25.54
N TYR A 111 6.55 7.07 25.24
CA TYR A 111 7.63 6.37 24.52
C TYR A 111 7.88 4.96 25.07
N ARG A 112 8.01 4.82 26.40
CA ARG A 112 8.30 3.53 27.05
C ARG A 112 7.17 2.52 26.86
N ALA A 113 5.92 2.98 26.86
CA ALA A 113 4.76 2.14 26.64
C ALA A 113 4.65 1.72 25.16
N ILE A 114 4.86 2.68 24.24
CA ILE A 114 4.80 2.46 22.79
C ILE A 114 5.88 1.46 22.34
N VAL A 115 7.14 1.66 22.76
CA VAL A 115 8.26 0.79 22.36
C VAL A 115 8.14 -0.62 22.95
N ARG A 116 7.49 -0.77 24.11
CA ARG A 116 7.27 -2.06 24.77
C ARG A 116 5.94 -2.72 24.41
N ALA A 117 5.14 -2.10 23.54
CA ALA A 117 3.83 -2.64 23.17
C ALA A 117 3.99 -4.03 22.54
N PRO A 118 3.41 -5.08 23.14
CA PRO A 118 3.62 -6.44 22.66
C PRO A 118 2.89 -6.64 21.34
N LYS A 119 3.58 -7.19 20.34
CA LYS A 119 2.99 -7.58 19.05
C LYS A 119 1.76 -8.48 19.21
N ALA A 120 1.72 -9.28 20.29
CA ALA A 120 0.60 -10.13 20.67
C ALA A 120 -0.70 -9.37 20.95
N GLY A 121 -0.64 -8.09 21.33
CA GLY A 121 -1.83 -7.23 21.45
C GLY A 121 -2.13 -6.44 20.18
N LEU A 122 -1.10 -6.01 19.44
CA LEU A 122 -1.27 -5.22 18.23
C LEU A 122 -1.95 -6.01 17.10
N VAL A 123 -1.53 -7.25 16.87
CA VAL A 123 -2.09 -8.12 15.80
C VAL A 123 -3.61 -8.29 15.92
N PRO A 124 -4.18 -8.72 17.06
CA PRO A 124 -5.63 -8.91 17.17
C PRO A 124 -6.42 -7.61 17.05
N ILE A 125 -5.92 -6.49 17.61
CA ILE A 125 -6.59 -5.19 17.51
C ILE A 125 -6.63 -4.70 16.07
N VAL A 126 -5.50 -4.79 15.35
CA VAL A 126 -5.43 -4.41 13.93
C VAL A 126 -6.32 -5.32 13.09
N ALA A 127 -6.31 -6.64 13.31
CA ALA A 127 -7.18 -7.56 12.60
C ALA A 127 -8.67 -7.25 12.82
N PHE A 128 -9.07 -6.97 14.07
CA PHE A 128 -10.43 -6.54 14.37
C PHE A 128 -10.81 -5.23 13.66
N MET A 129 -9.93 -4.22 13.70
CA MET A 129 -10.15 -2.94 13.00
C MET A 129 -10.25 -3.12 11.48
N THR A 130 -9.47 -4.02 10.87
CA THR A 130 -9.58 -4.30 9.44
C THR A 130 -10.91 -4.96 9.09
N VAL A 131 -11.41 -5.85 9.94
CA VAL A 131 -12.70 -6.52 9.74
C VAL A 131 -13.86 -5.54 9.89
N ILE A 132 -13.87 -4.73 10.96
CA ILE A 132 -14.93 -3.74 11.16
C ILE A 132 -14.89 -2.67 10.07
N GLY A 133 -13.70 -2.22 9.66
CA GLY A 133 -13.54 -1.22 8.61
C GLY A 133 -14.03 -1.72 7.25
N SER A 134 -13.74 -2.98 6.90
CA SER A 134 -14.25 -3.59 5.67
C SER A 134 -15.77 -3.77 5.70
N PHE A 135 -16.34 -4.06 6.86
CA PHE A 135 -17.77 -4.25 7.03
C PHE A 135 -18.55 -2.92 7.02
N ALA A 136 -18.03 -1.89 7.70
CA ALA A 136 -18.73 -0.65 7.99
C ALA A 136 -19.12 0.17 6.74
N ILE A 137 -18.45 -0.04 5.60
CA ILE A 137 -18.72 0.73 4.37
C ILE A 137 -20.05 0.33 3.74
N ARG A 138 -20.32 -0.98 3.63
CA ARG A 138 -21.52 -1.50 2.93
C ARG A 138 -22.40 -2.41 3.79
N ASN A 139 -22.05 -2.54 5.06
CA ASN A 139 -22.70 -3.45 6.01
C ASN A 139 -22.81 -4.89 5.49
N ASN A 140 -21.77 -5.36 4.78
CA ASN A 140 -21.80 -6.62 4.06
C ASN A 140 -20.67 -7.56 4.48
N ILE A 141 -21.02 -8.76 4.92
CA ILE A 141 -20.07 -9.80 5.35
C ILE A 141 -19.21 -10.30 4.18
N SER A 142 -19.73 -10.27 2.94
CA SER A 142 -18.93 -10.68 1.77
C SER A 142 -17.69 -9.81 1.57
N ASP A 143 -17.74 -8.55 1.98
CA ASP A 143 -16.62 -7.60 1.85
C ASP A 143 -15.46 -8.02 2.72
N ILE A 144 -15.75 -8.55 3.91
CA ILE A 144 -14.75 -9.10 4.81
C ILE A 144 -14.09 -10.34 4.17
N GLY A 145 -14.86 -11.18 3.48
CA GLY A 145 -14.32 -12.31 2.72
C GLY A 145 -13.35 -11.87 1.62
N ILE A 146 -13.73 -10.85 0.84
CA ILE A 146 -12.86 -10.23 -0.17
C ILE A 146 -11.60 -9.66 0.49
N MET A 147 -11.73 -8.97 1.61
CA MET A 147 -10.61 -8.43 2.38
C MET A 147 -9.63 -9.53 2.79
N ILE A 148 -10.10 -10.69 3.25
CA ILE A 148 -9.23 -11.80 3.66
C ILE A 148 -8.50 -12.37 2.44
N VAL A 149 -9.21 -12.62 1.34
CA VAL A 149 -8.63 -13.15 0.11
C VAL A 149 -7.57 -12.21 -0.46
N LEU A 150 -7.88 -10.92 -0.58
CA LEU A 150 -6.93 -9.90 -1.04
C LEU A 150 -5.76 -9.73 -0.07
N GLY A 151 -5.98 -9.84 1.24
CA GLY A 151 -4.94 -9.83 2.26
C GLY A 151 -3.97 -10.99 2.12
N VAL A 152 -4.47 -12.21 1.85
CA VAL A 152 -3.64 -13.39 1.58
C VAL A 152 -2.85 -13.22 0.28
N ILE A 153 -3.48 -12.72 -0.78
CA ILE A 153 -2.80 -12.42 -2.05
C ILE A 153 -1.69 -11.39 -1.82
N GLY A 154 -1.97 -10.31 -1.08
CA GLY A 154 -1.00 -9.29 -0.72
C GLY A 154 0.16 -9.86 0.11
N TRP A 155 -0.13 -10.75 1.07
CA TRP A 155 0.89 -11.43 1.85
C TRP A 155 1.80 -12.31 0.97
N ILE A 156 1.24 -13.07 0.03
CA ILE A 156 2.01 -13.87 -0.94
C ILE A 156 2.88 -12.97 -1.83
N ALA A 157 2.32 -11.85 -2.31
CA ALA A 157 3.03 -10.88 -3.14
C ALA A 157 4.21 -10.26 -2.37
N SER A 158 4.00 -9.82 -1.13
CA SER A 158 5.04 -9.32 -0.23
C SER A 158 6.17 -10.33 -0.03
N LYS A 159 5.83 -11.61 0.10
CA LYS A 159 6.81 -12.70 0.25
C LYS A 159 7.70 -12.91 -0.98
N ARG A 160 7.25 -12.48 -2.16
CA ARG A 160 7.98 -12.52 -3.42
C ARG A 160 8.70 -11.21 -3.73
N GLY A 161 8.76 -10.28 -2.77
CA GLY A 161 9.43 -8.98 -2.92
C GLY A 161 8.56 -7.88 -3.52
N PHE A 162 7.26 -8.12 -3.75
CA PHE A 162 6.36 -7.08 -4.25
C PHE A 162 5.82 -6.23 -3.10
N SER A 163 5.94 -4.92 -3.24
CA SER A 163 5.25 -4.02 -2.33
C SER A 163 3.75 -4.00 -2.66
N VAL A 164 2.90 -4.36 -1.70
CA VAL A 164 1.44 -4.41 -1.87
C VAL A 164 0.87 -3.00 -2.10
N SER A 165 1.47 -1.99 -1.49
CA SER A 165 1.02 -0.59 -1.57
C SER A 165 0.93 -0.05 -3.01
N PRO A 166 1.98 -0.14 -3.86
CA PRO A 166 1.89 0.17 -5.28
C PRO A 166 0.85 -0.64 -6.06
N ILE A 167 0.63 -1.91 -5.72
CA ILE A 167 -0.37 -2.75 -6.40
C ILE A 167 -1.77 -2.19 -6.17
N VAL A 168 -2.10 -1.87 -4.90
CA VAL A 168 -3.39 -1.26 -4.55
C VAL A 168 -3.56 0.09 -5.25
N LEU A 169 -2.51 0.92 -5.27
CA LEU A 169 -2.54 2.20 -5.96
C LEU A 169 -2.76 2.01 -7.47
N GLY A 170 -2.08 1.04 -8.09
CA GLY A 170 -2.26 0.70 -9.51
C GLY A 170 -3.66 0.20 -9.86
N LEU A 171 -4.31 -0.56 -8.96
CA LEU A 171 -5.70 -1.00 -9.17
C LEU A 171 -6.69 0.17 -9.20
N ILE A 172 -6.47 1.19 -8.36
CA ILE A 172 -7.30 2.39 -8.32
C ILE A 172 -7.00 3.29 -9.51
N LEU A 173 -5.71 3.59 -9.73
CA LEU A 173 -5.25 4.45 -10.82
C LEU A 173 -5.52 3.85 -12.20
N GLY A 174 -5.53 2.53 -12.34
CA GLY A 174 -5.76 1.85 -13.61
C GLY A 174 -7.10 2.23 -14.22
N ARG A 175 -8.18 2.24 -13.44
CA ARG A 175 -9.51 2.64 -13.91
C ARG A 175 -9.55 4.12 -14.31
N ILE A 176 -8.93 4.98 -13.51
CA ILE A 176 -8.88 6.42 -13.77
C ILE A 176 -8.08 6.70 -15.06
N ALA A 177 -6.94 6.01 -15.22
CA ALA A 177 -6.08 6.12 -16.40
C ALA A 177 -6.78 5.59 -17.65
N GLU A 178 -7.47 4.45 -17.57
CA GLU A 178 -8.24 3.89 -18.68
C GLU A 178 -9.36 4.83 -19.13
N GLN A 179 -10.15 5.33 -18.17
CA GLN A 179 -11.24 6.29 -18.46
C GLN A 179 -10.70 7.57 -19.08
N GLY A 180 -9.63 8.14 -18.52
CA GLY A 180 -8.99 9.33 -19.06
C GLY A 180 -8.40 9.11 -20.45
N PHE A 181 -7.75 7.96 -20.68
CA PHE A 181 -7.19 7.60 -21.98
C PHE A 181 -8.29 7.45 -23.04
N VAL A 182 -9.34 6.69 -22.76
CA VAL A 182 -10.47 6.49 -23.68
C VAL A 182 -11.16 7.82 -23.95
N GLN A 183 -11.40 8.65 -22.93
CA GLN A 183 -11.99 9.98 -23.12
C GLN A 183 -11.13 10.87 -24.02
N SER A 184 -9.82 10.94 -23.76
CA SER A 184 -8.90 11.72 -24.59
C SER A 184 -8.83 11.18 -26.02
N TRP A 185 -8.84 9.85 -26.20
CA TRP A 185 -8.85 9.21 -27.49
C TRP A 185 -10.11 9.57 -28.28
N THR A 186 -11.30 9.37 -27.71
CA THR A 186 -12.58 9.67 -28.37
C THR A 186 -12.68 11.14 -28.77
N ILE A 187 -12.20 12.08 -27.94
CA ILE A 187 -12.17 13.50 -28.29
C ILE A 187 -11.20 13.77 -29.44
N GLY A 188 -9.99 13.20 -29.37
CA GLY A 188 -8.96 13.40 -30.41
C GLY A 188 -9.38 12.81 -31.76
N ASP A 189 -10.03 11.65 -31.73
CA ASP A 189 -10.59 10.97 -32.91
C ASP A 189 -11.74 11.79 -33.52
N ALA A 190 -12.67 12.28 -32.70
CA ALA A 190 -13.75 13.15 -33.18
C ALA A 190 -13.29 14.50 -33.77
N MET A 191 -12.08 14.94 -33.40
CA MET A 191 -11.47 16.18 -33.90
C MET A 191 -10.45 15.96 -35.02
N ASP A 192 -10.23 14.70 -35.45
CA ASP A 192 -9.13 14.30 -36.36
C ASP A 192 -7.73 14.80 -35.90
N ASP A 193 -7.56 15.09 -34.61
CA ASP A 193 -6.34 15.63 -34.01
C ASP A 193 -5.96 14.87 -32.72
N LEU A 194 -5.71 13.57 -32.89
CA LEU A 194 -5.30 12.71 -31.79
C LEU A 194 -3.99 13.19 -31.14
N TRP A 195 -2.99 13.56 -31.96
CA TRP A 195 -1.68 13.99 -31.47
C TRP A 195 -1.75 15.33 -30.74
N GLY A 196 -2.51 16.31 -31.24
CA GLY A 196 -2.73 17.58 -30.55
C GLY A 196 -3.53 17.42 -29.27
N GLN A 197 -4.45 16.45 -29.20
CA GLN A 197 -5.20 16.18 -27.97
C GLN A 197 -4.31 15.64 -26.84
N PHE A 198 -3.33 14.77 -27.13
CA PHE A 198 -2.39 14.26 -26.13
C PHE A 198 -1.21 15.21 -25.85
N PHE A 199 -0.64 15.84 -26.88
CA PHE A 199 0.63 16.58 -26.80
C PHE A 199 0.54 18.07 -27.10
N GLY A 200 -0.63 18.59 -27.50
CA GLY A 200 -0.80 20.02 -27.85
C GLY A 200 -1.04 20.94 -26.64
N ARG A 201 -1.39 20.39 -25.47
CA ARG A 201 -1.73 21.19 -24.28
C ARG A 201 -0.50 21.45 -23.41
N PRO A 202 -0.19 22.72 -23.06
CA PRO A 202 0.99 23.07 -22.25
C PRO A 202 1.05 22.34 -20.91
N LEU A 203 -0.11 22.17 -20.25
CA LEU A 203 -0.19 21.45 -18.98
C LEU A 203 0.10 19.95 -19.14
N SER A 204 -0.36 19.34 -20.23
CA SER A 204 -0.07 17.93 -20.54
C SER A 204 1.44 17.73 -20.73
N LEU A 205 2.06 18.60 -21.54
CA LEU A 205 3.50 18.57 -21.77
C LEU A 205 4.30 18.79 -20.48
N ALA A 206 3.88 19.71 -19.61
CA ALA A 206 4.52 19.94 -18.32
C ALA A 206 4.44 18.69 -17.42
N ILE A 207 3.28 18.03 -17.35
CA ILE A 207 3.10 16.80 -16.57
C ILE A 207 3.95 15.68 -17.16
N ILE A 208 3.93 15.46 -18.48
CA ILE A 208 4.75 14.46 -19.17
C ILE A 208 6.25 14.71 -18.88
N ALA A 209 6.71 15.96 -18.98
CA ALA A 209 8.09 16.32 -18.69
C ALA A 209 8.45 16.01 -17.23
N MET A 210 7.60 16.39 -16.27
CA MET A 210 7.82 16.08 -14.85
C MET A 210 7.85 14.57 -14.59
N THR A 211 6.97 13.79 -15.23
CA THR A 211 6.96 12.32 -15.14
C THR A 211 8.25 11.73 -15.70
N LEU A 212 8.70 12.16 -16.88
CA LEU A 212 9.93 11.70 -17.49
C LEU A 212 11.16 12.06 -16.63
N VAL A 213 11.22 13.28 -16.11
CA VAL A 213 12.29 13.70 -15.20
C VAL A 213 12.29 12.83 -13.94
N SER A 214 11.13 12.65 -13.30
CA SER A 214 11.00 11.82 -12.10
C SER A 214 11.39 10.36 -12.35
N PHE A 215 11.05 9.81 -13.52
CA PHE A 215 11.39 8.45 -13.89
C PHE A 215 12.88 8.28 -14.24
N ILE A 216 13.47 9.22 -14.97
CA ILE A 216 14.85 9.13 -15.47
C ILE A 216 15.86 9.53 -14.39
N TYR A 217 15.52 10.46 -13.50
CA TYR A 217 16.42 11.01 -12.48
C TYR A 217 17.13 9.95 -11.63
N PRO A 218 16.46 8.89 -11.11
CA PRO A 218 17.12 7.81 -10.37
C PRO A 218 18.13 7.01 -11.19
N PHE A 219 17.96 6.93 -12.51
CA PHE A 219 18.85 6.17 -13.41
C PHE A 219 20.01 7.00 -13.94
N ALA A 220 19.94 8.34 -13.90
CA ALA A 220 21.00 9.22 -14.41
C ALA A 220 22.41 8.93 -13.81
N PRO A 221 22.58 8.63 -12.51
CA PRO A 221 23.88 8.26 -11.95
C PRO A 221 24.41 6.91 -12.47
N GLN A 222 23.51 5.93 -12.69
CA GLN A 222 23.86 4.60 -13.20
C GLN A 222 24.29 4.66 -14.67
N ILE A 223 23.62 5.50 -15.46
CA ILE A 223 23.98 5.79 -16.85
C ILE A 223 25.37 6.45 -16.91
N ARG A 224 25.65 7.42 -16.02
CA ARG A 224 26.98 8.06 -15.93
C ARG A 224 28.08 7.07 -15.56
N HIS A 225 27.82 6.15 -14.64
CA HIS A 225 28.74 5.07 -14.31
C HIS A 225 28.95 4.12 -15.50
N PHE A 226 27.89 3.74 -16.22
CA PHE A 226 28.01 2.90 -17.42
C PHE A 226 28.91 3.54 -18.49
N PHE A 227 28.81 4.86 -18.68
CA PHE A 227 29.70 5.59 -19.59
C PHE A 227 31.13 5.82 -19.06
N HIS A 228 31.35 5.84 -17.74
CA HIS A 228 32.68 6.02 -17.13
C HIS A 228 33.39 4.70 -16.74
N SER A 229 32.69 3.57 -16.73
CA SER A 229 33.22 2.25 -16.34
C SER A 229 34.01 1.53 -17.44
N ALA A 230 34.40 2.21 -18.53
CA ALA A 230 35.37 1.67 -19.49
C ALA A 230 36.79 1.49 -18.89
N SER A 231 37.03 1.89 -17.63
CA SER A 231 38.34 1.84 -16.97
C SER A 231 38.37 1.22 -15.56
N ALA A 232 37.30 0.55 -15.10
CA ALA A 232 37.31 -0.16 -13.81
C ALA A 232 37.64 -1.65 -14.01
N GLY A 233 38.62 -2.16 -13.25
CA GLY A 233 39.11 -3.54 -13.30
C GLY A 233 38.04 -4.62 -13.04
N PRO A 234 38.41 -5.91 -13.12
CA PRO A 234 37.45 -7.01 -13.18
C PRO A 234 36.49 -6.98 -11.99
N ALA A 235 35.20 -6.86 -12.31
CA ALA A 235 34.12 -6.90 -11.32
C ALA A 235 34.21 -8.21 -10.51
N PRO A 236 33.93 -8.17 -9.20
CA PRO A 236 33.90 -9.38 -8.38
C PRO A 236 32.96 -10.41 -9.02
N THR A 237 33.43 -11.65 -9.10
CA THR A 237 32.69 -12.77 -9.70
C THR A 237 31.29 -12.85 -9.09
N PRO A 238 30.22 -12.69 -9.87
CA PRO A 238 28.87 -12.68 -9.32
C PRO A 238 28.56 -14.02 -8.64
N ALA A 239 28.12 -13.96 -7.38
CA ALA A 239 27.75 -15.14 -6.62
C ALA A 239 26.56 -15.85 -7.30
N ARG A 240 26.73 -17.14 -7.61
CA ARG A 240 25.72 -17.96 -8.30
C ARG A 240 24.44 -18.05 -7.45
N ALA A 241 23.28 -17.82 -8.08
CA ALA A 241 21.99 -17.89 -7.41
C ALA A 241 21.75 -19.27 -6.77
N SER A 242 21.14 -19.30 -5.59
CA SER A 242 20.64 -20.55 -5.03
C SER A 242 19.55 -21.13 -5.96
N PRO A 243 19.56 -22.46 -6.24
CA PRO A 243 18.58 -23.07 -7.15
C PRO A 243 17.13 -22.77 -6.74
N GLN A 244 16.86 -22.69 -5.44
CA GLN A 244 15.53 -22.42 -4.91
C GLN A 244 14.99 -21.03 -5.30
N LYS A 245 15.83 -20.00 -5.29
CA LYS A 245 15.42 -18.63 -5.62
C LYS A 245 15.25 -18.42 -7.13
N PHE A 246 16.10 -19.06 -7.94
CA PHE A 246 15.94 -19.09 -9.39
C PHE A 246 14.54 -19.62 -9.79
N TRP A 247 14.12 -20.75 -9.22
CA TRP A 247 12.79 -21.30 -9.47
C TRP A 247 11.67 -20.41 -8.94
N ALA A 248 11.86 -19.76 -7.79
CA ALA A 248 10.85 -18.84 -7.23
C ALA A 248 10.63 -17.60 -8.12
N ASP A 249 11.71 -17.01 -8.66
CA ASP A 249 11.64 -15.86 -9.56
C ASP A 249 11.04 -16.28 -10.91
N LEU A 250 11.42 -17.45 -11.44
CA LEU A 250 10.84 -18.00 -12.67
C LEU A 250 9.32 -18.22 -12.54
N VAL A 251 8.87 -18.81 -11.43
CA VAL A 251 7.43 -18.98 -11.13
C VAL A 251 6.73 -17.63 -11.07
N THR A 252 7.38 -16.63 -10.47
CA THR A 252 6.85 -15.28 -10.39
C THR A 252 6.66 -14.68 -11.78
N PHE A 253 7.69 -14.70 -12.61
CA PHE A 253 7.63 -14.21 -14.00
C PHE A 253 6.60 -14.99 -14.83
N ALA A 254 6.49 -16.30 -14.65
CA ALA A 254 5.48 -17.12 -15.32
C ALA A 254 4.05 -16.71 -14.92
N VAL A 255 3.80 -16.41 -13.64
CA VAL A 255 2.49 -15.91 -13.19
C VAL A 255 2.16 -14.56 -13.82
N PHE A 256 3.08 -13.59 -13.82
CA PHE A 256 2.85 -12.31 -14.48
C PHE A 256 2.65 -12.46 -15.99
N GLY A 257 3.43 -13.35 -16.63
CA GLY A 257 3.28 -13.67 -18.05
C GLY A 257 1.90 -14.28 -18.35
N ALA A 258 1.43 -15.21 -17.52
CA ALA A 258 0.11 -15.81 -17.66
C ALA A 258 -1.01 -14.78 -17.48
N ILE A 259 -0.91 -13.90 -16.48
CA ILE A 259 -1.88 -12.80 -16.29
C ILE A 259 -1.90 -11.91 -17.54
N GLY A 260 -0.73 -11.54 -18.08
CA GLY A 260 -0.64 -10.70 -19.28
C GLY A 260 -1.28 -11.36 -20.50
N LEU A 261 -1.02 -12.65 -20.69
CA LEU A 261 -1.63 -13.42 -21.78
C LEU A 261 -3.15 -13.51 -21.63
N VAL A 262 -3.64 -13.78 -20.41
CA VAL A 262 -5.08 -13.83 -20.13
C VAL A 262 -5.74 -12.48 -20.41
N VAL A 263 -5.11 -11.37 -19.99
CA VAL A 263 -5.62 -10.02 -20.29
C VAL A 263 -5.63 -9.75 -21.79
N LEU A 264 -4.62 -10.17 -22.55
CA LEU A 264 -4.63 -10.03 -24.01
C LEU A 264 -5.76 -10.84 -24.66
N ILE A 265 -5.98 -12.07 -24.21
CA ILE A 265 -7.06 -12.93 -24.72
C ILE A 265 -8.42 -12.30 -24.40
N GLN A 266 -8.63 -11.81 -23.17
CA GLN A 266 -9.89 -11.15 -22.80
C GLN A 266 -10.09 -9.84 -23.58
N ALA A 267 -9.02 -9.04 -23.75
CA ALA A 267 -9.07 -7.81 -24.51
C ALA A 267 -9.26 -8.03 -26.02
N ALA A 268 -9.08 -9.25 -26.54
CA ALA A 268 -9.42 -9.58 -27.93
C ALA A 268 -10.93 -9.55 -28.17
N GLY A 269 -11.75 -9.83 -27.14
CA GLY A 269 -13.21 -9.79 -27.21
C GLY A 269 -13.84 -8.42 -26.94
N LEU A 270 -13.04 -7.39 -26.65
CA LEU A 270 -13.53 -6.03 -26.40
C LEU A 270 -13.57 -5.21 -27.69
N ASN A 271 -14.42 -4.19 -27.71
CA ASN A 271 -14.41 -3.18 -28.78
C ASN A 271 -13.00 -2.57 -28.93
N PRO A 272 -12.56 -2.23 -30.16
CA PRO A 272 -11.20 -1.77 -30.41
C PRO A 272 -10.76 -0.62 -29.49
N GLU A 273 -11.62 0.37 -29.28
CA GLU A 273 -11.37 1.53 -28.42
C GLU A 273 -11.21 1.14 -26.93
N ALA A 274 -12.08 0.27 -26.43
CA ALA A 274 -12.01 -0.24 -25.06
C ALA A 274 -10.83 -1.21 -24.84
N ALA A 275 -10.34 -1.83 -25.92
CA ALA A 275 -9.25 -2.80 -25.85
C ALA A 275 -7.86 -2.15 -25.84
N VAL A 276 -7.71 -0.91 -26.31
CA VAL A 276 -6.39 -0.26 -26.47
C VAL A 276 -5.62 -0.23 -25.16
N PHE A 277 -6.24 0.24 -24.09
CA PHE A 277 -5.57 0.37 -22.79
C PHE A 277 -5.20 -0.99 -22.18
N PRO A 278 -6.14 -1.96 -22.01
CA PRO A 278 -5.79 -3.30 -21.51
C PRO A 278 -4.74 -4.01 -22.36
N ARG A 279 -4.79 -3.90 -23.71
CA ARG A 279 -3.79 -4.51 -24.59
C ARG A 279 -2.41 -3.88 -24.42
N THR A 280 -2.33 -2.55 -24.35
CA THR A 280 -1.06 -1.84 -24.20
C THR A 280 -0.37 -2.20 -22.89
N ILE A 281 -1.12 -2.22 -21.78
CA ILE A 281 -0.58 -2.60 -20.47
C ILE A 281 -0.16 -4.07 -20.46
N ALA A 282 -0.97 -4.97 -21.01
CA ALA A 282 -0.64 -6.39 -21.06
C ALA A 282 0.59 -6.70 -21.94
N MET A 283 0.71 -6.03 -23.10
CA MET A 283 1.92 -6.11 -23.94
C MET A 283 3.14 -5.59 -23.20
N GLY A 284 3.06 -4.41 -22.57
CA GLY A 284 4.15 -3.85 -21.79
C GLY A 284 4.59 -4.79 -20.66
N MET A 285 3.64 -5.40 -19.95
CA MET A 285 3.93 -6.39 -18.91
C MET A 285 4.63 -7.63 -19.48
N LEU A 286 4.19 -8.16 -20.63
CA LEU A 286 4.84 -9.29 -21.28
C LEU A 286 6.27 -8.97 -21.72
N VAL A 287 6.52 -7.76 -22.23
CA VAL A 287 7.87 -7.29 -22.59
C VAL A 287 8.75 -7.21 -21.34
N ILE A 288 8.26 -6.63 -20.25
CA ILE A 288 9.00 -6.56 -18.98
C ILE A 288 9.31 -7.96 -18.45
N VAL A 289 8.34 -8.88 -18.50
CA VAL A 289 8.52 -10.29 -18.12
C VAL A 289 9.58 -10.95 -19.00
N ALA A 290 9.55 -10.75 -20.32
CA ALA A 290 10.55 -11.30 -21.24
C ALA A 290 11.96 -10.78 -20.93
N ILE A 291 12.11 -9.47 -20.68
CA ILE A 291 13.38 -8.86 -20.28
C ILE A 291 13.85 -9.40 -18.93
N ALA A 292 12.95 -9.56 -17.95
CA ALA A 292 13.27 -10.08 -16.63
C ALA A 292 13.73 -11.54 -16.69
N VAL A 293 13.06 -12.38 -17.48
CA VAL A 293 13.46 -13.77 -17.73
C VAL A 293 14.82 -13.79 -18.43
N ALA A 294 15.01 -12.99 -19.49
CA ALA A 294 16.32 -12.90 -20.17
C ALA A 294 17.43 -12.48 -19.19
N ARG A 295 17.19 -11.48 -18.33
CA ARG A 295 18.14 -11.07 -17.29
C ARG A 295 18.41 -12.19 -16.27
N LEU A 296 17.40 -12.95 -15.86
CA LEU A 296 17.57 -14.07 -14.93
C LEU A 296 18.54 -15.13 -15.49
N PHE A 297 18.48 -15.38 -16.80
CA PHE A 297 19.40 -16.29 -17.48
C PHE A 297 20.78 -15.67 -17.77
N LEU A 298 20.87 -14.35 -17.98
CA LEU A 298 22.11 -13.65 -18.33
C LEU A 298 22.94 -13.18 -17.12
N ILE A 299 22.30 -12.80 -16.02
CA ILE A 299 22.92 -12.19 -14.84
C ILE A 299 22.57 -13.05 -13.62
N CYS A 300 23.47 -13.97 -13.24
CA CYS A 300 23.38 -14.72 -11.99
C CYS A 300 23.74 -13.83 -10.79
N GLN A 301 22.98 -12.78 -10.51
CA GLN A 301 23.13 -12.00 -9.28
C GLN A 301 21.88 -12.15 -8.43
N VAL A 302 22.06 -12.74 -7.25
CA VAL A 302 20.98 -12.85 -6.28
C VAL A 302 21.54 -12.57 -4.89
N THR A 303 21.14 -11.44 -4.31
CA THR A 303 21.30 -11.18 -2.87
C THR A 303 20.18 -11.91 -2.14
N ASP A 304 20.54 -12.85 -1.28
CA ASP A 304 19.59 -13.53 -0.39
C ASP A 304 19.14 -12.58 0.72
N GLU A 305 17.84 -12.29 0.79
CA GLU A 305 17.25 -11.84 2.05
C GLU A 305 16.80 -13.07 2.83
N PRO A 306 17.26 -13.28 4.07
CA PRO A 306 16.89 -14.44 4.86
C PRO A 306 15.41 -14.39 5.24
N ILE A 307 14.63 -15.37 4.76
CA ILE A 307 13.22 -15.54 5.11
C ILE A 307 13.13 -16.08 6.54
N THR A 308 13.02 -15.18 7.52
CA THR A 308 12.90 -15.54 8.94
C THR A 308 11.43 -15.64 9.38
N GLY A 309 11.02 -16.80 9.92
CA GLY A 309 9.72 -17.01 10.59
C GLY A 309 9.00 -18.33 10.24
N SER A 310 8.31 -18.94 11.22
CA SER A 310 7.65 -20.24 11.05
C SER A 310 6.43 -20.18 10.13
N SER A 311 6.33 -21.13 9.19
CA SER A 311 5.23 -21.20 8.21
C SER A 311 3.86 -21.40 8.85
N ILE A 312 3.79 -22.08 10.00
CA ILE A 312 2.54 -22.41 10.72
C ILE A 312 1.82 -21.14 11.20
N ARG A 313 2.54 -20.19 11.80
CA ARG A 313 1.95 -18.94 12.31
C ARG A 313 1.38 -18.06 11.21
N ARG A 314 1.93 -18.17 10.00
CA ARG A 314 1.54 -17.34 8.85
C ARG A 314 0.23 -17.82 8.22
N VAL A 315 -0.05 -19.12 8.30
CA VAL A 315 -1.32 -19.72 7.82
C VAL A 315 -2.41 -19.63 8.88
N SER A 316 -2.05 -19.72 10.17
CA SER A 316 -3.03 -19.66 11.25
C SER A 316 -3.77 -18.33 11.34
N VAL A 317 -3.10 -17.20 11.07
CA VAL A 317 -3.74 -15.87 11.14
C VAL A 317 -4.91 -15.72 10.16
N PRO A 318 -4.74 -15.89 8.84
CA PRO A 318 -5.86 -15.78 7.90
C PRO A 318 -6.91 -16.87 8.13
N ALA A 319 -6.52 -18.07 8.58
CA ALA A 319 -7.47 -19.13 8.91
C ALA A 319 -8.36 -18.77 10.11
N ILE A 320 -7.78 -18.24 11.20
CA ILE A 320 -8.53 -17.76 12.37
C ILE A 320 -9.47 -16.62 11.99
N MET A 321 -9.00 -15.66 11.19
CA MET A 321 -9.84 -14.57 10.70
C MET A 321 -11.00 -15.10 9.86
N LEU A 322 -10.74 -16.04 8.94
CA LEU A 322 -11.78 -16.62 8.09
C LEU A 322 -12.84 -17.37 8.91
N LEU A 323 -12.40 -18.22 9.85
CA LEU A 323 -13.30 -18.94 10.74
C LEU A 323 -14.16 -18.00 11.58
N ALA A 324 -13.57 -16.93 12.12
CA ALA A 324 -14.31 -15.93 12.86
C ALA A 324 -15.36 -15.22 11.98
N VAL A 325 -15.02 -14.88 10.75
CA VAL A 325 -15.95 -14.24 9.80
C VAL A 325 -17.12 -15.16 9.46
N LEU A 326 -16.86 -16.46 9.23
CA LEU A 326 -17.93 -17.43 9.03
C LEU A 326 -18.84 -17.52 10.26
N ALA A 327 -18.26 -17.47 11.46
CA ALA A 327 -18.98 -17.47 12.72
C ALA A 327 -19.72 -16.15 13.03
N MET A 328 -19.43 -15.03 12.36
CA MET A 328 -20.14 -13.75 12.60
C MET A 328 -21.63 -13.87 12.30
N SER A 329 -22.00 -14.66 11.28
CA SER A 329 -23.40 -14.87 10.90
C SER A 329 -24.19 -15.63 11.98
N THR A 330 -23.55 -16.49 12.76
CA THR A 330 -24.19 -17.34 13.77
C THR A 330 -24.09 -16.75 15.17
N VAL A 331 -22.92 -16.26 15.56
CA VAL A 331 -22.61 -15.86 16.95
C VAL A 331 -22.69 -14.35 17.16
N GLY A 332 -22.80 -13.58 16.08
CA GLY A 332 -22.86 -12.12 16.11
C GLY A 332 -21.48 -11.48 16.06
N PHE A 333 -21.44 -10.23 15.59
CA PHE A 333 -20.20 -9.54 15.23
C PHE A 333 -19.27 -9.30 16.43
N ALA A 334 -19.83 -8.85 17.55
CA ALA A 334 -19.08 -8.53 18.77
C ALA A 334 -18.36 -9.76 19.32
N LEU A 335 -19.11 -10.86 19.48
CA LEU A 335 -18.60 -12.08 20.07
C LEU A 335 -17.64 -12.81 19.13
N ALA A 336 -17.95 -12.88 17.83
CA ALA A 336 -17.04 -13.43 16.83
C ALA A 336 -15.73 -12.62 16.74
N GLY A 337 -15.80 -11.29 16.78
CA GLY A 337 -14.63 -10.41 16.79
C GLY A 337 -13.76 -10.59 18.04
N LEU A 338 -14.39 -10.75 19.21
CA LEU A 338 -13.69 -11.04 20.46
C LEU A 338 -13.03 -12.42 20.41
N MET A 339 -13.74 -13.47 19.97
CA MET A 339 -13.15 -14.81 19.80
C MET A 339 -11.98 -14.81 18.83
N MET A 340 -12.10 -14.10 17.71
CA MET A 340 -11.02 -13.92 16.73
C MET A 340 -9.79 -13.32 17.38
N ALA A 341 -9.97 -12.22 18.11
CA ALA A 341 -8.86 -11.51 18.74
C ALA A 341 -8.16 -12.35 19.79
N LEU A 342 -8.92 -13.06 20.63
CA LEU A 342 -8.37 -13.97 21.62
C LEU A 342 -7.59 -15.13 20.96
N ALA A 343 -8.13 -15.69 19.87
CA ALA A 343 -7.44 -16.73 19.12
C ALA A 343 -6.15 -16.23 18.45
N LEU A 344 -6.14 -14.98 17.94
CA LEU A 344 -4.98 -14.37 17.29
C LEU A 344 -3.84 -14.02 18.25
N ILE A 345 -4.10 -13.91 19.55
CA ILE A 345 -3.04 -13.73 20.56
C ILE A 345 -2.04 -14.90 20.51
N ILE A 346 -2.51 -16.13 20.29
CA ILE A 346 -1.68 -17.35 20.31
C ILE A 346 -0.60 -17.33 19.19
N PRO A 347 -0.93 -17.21 17.89
CA PRO A 347 0.08 -17.17 16.84
C PRO A 347 0.90 -15.89 16.83
N ALA A 348 0.41 -14.80 17.43
CA ALA A 348 1.14 -13.54 17.52
C ALA A 348 2.28 -13.56 18.56
N GLN A 349 2.25 -14.50 19.51
CA GLN A 349 3.30 -14.66 20.52
C GLN A 349 4.61 -15.22 19.92
N HIS A 350 5.72 -14.52 20.17
CA HIS A 350 7.07 -14.97 19.76
C HIS A 350 7.84 -15.70 20.88
N GLY A 351 7.21 -15.99 22.03
CA GLY A 351 7.79 -16.73 23.16
C GLY A 351 6.70 -17.15 24.17
N ARG A 352 7.08 -17.84 25.26
CA ARG A 352 6.16 -18.19 26.35
C ARG A 352 5.87 -16.94 27.20
N LEU A 353 4.61 -16.52 27.28
CA LEU A 353 4.19 -15.48 28.22
C LEU A 353 3.99 -16.07 29.61
N SER A 354 4.41 -15.34 30.64
CA SER A 354 3.99 -15.62 32.01
C SER A 354 2.47 -15.47 32.11
N GLY A 355 1.80 -16.34 32.89
CA GLY A 355 0.34 -16.40 32.96
C GLY A 355 -0.32 -15.07 33.32
N SER A 356 0.31 -14.29 34.20
CA SER A 356 -0.18 -12.95 34.57
C SER A 356 -0.12 -11.95 33.41
N VAL A 357 0.94 -11.97 32.61
CA VAL A 357 1.11 -11.08 31.45
C VAL A 357 0.12 -11.46 30.34
N ALA A 358 -0.08 -12.76 30.12
CA ALA A 358 -1.08 -13.25 29.16
C ALA A 358 -2.50 -12.81 29.56
N ALA A 359 -2.85 -12.90 30.86
CA ALA A 359 -4.14 -12.48 31.36
C ALA A 359 -4.37 -10.97 31.18
N THR A 360 -3.41 -10.13 31.56
CA THR A 360 -3.52 -8.67 31.39
C THR A 360 -3.65 -8.28 29.92
N LEU A 361 -2.90 -8.93 29.03
CA LEU A 361 -2.96 -8.67 27.60
C LEU A 361 -4.31 -9.07 27.01
N THR A 362 -4.83 -10.23 27.41
CA THR A 362 -6.15 -10.75 26.99
C THR A 362 -7.26 -9.80 27.41
N LEU A 363 -7.27 -9.38 28.68
CA LEU A 363 -8.24 -8.42 29.21
C LEU A 363 -8.14 -7.05 28.52
N GLY A 364 -6.92 -6.57 28.28
CA GLY A 364 -6.70 -5.30 27.57
C GLY A 364 -7.22 -5.32 26.13
N VAL A 365 -6.90 -6.38 25.37
CA VAL A 365 -7.37 -6.55 23.99
C VAL A 365 -8.90 -6.69 23.95
N ALA A 366 -9.49 -7.49 24.85
CA ALA A 366 -10.93 -7.65 24.95
C ALA A 366 -11.63 -6.32 25.27
N GLY A 367 -11.11 -5.57 26.24
CA GLY A 367 -11.64 -4.25 26.60
C GLY A 367 -11.61 -3.26 25.44
N ILE A 368 -10.49 -3.19 24.71
CA ILE A 368 -10.38 -2.34 23.52
C ILE A 368 -11.41 -2.72 22.47
N ILE A 369 -11.57 -4.02 22.18
CA ILE A 369 -12.54 -4.49 21.17
C ILE A 369 -13.96 -4.18 21.58
N LEU A 370 -14.33 -4.36 22.84
CA LEU A 370 -15.66 -4.02 23.35
C LEU A 370 -15.92 -2.51 23.23
N ILE A 371 -14.95 -1.67 23.60
CA ILE A 371 -15.05 -0.21 23.45
C ILE A 371 -15.26 0.17 21.99
N PHE A 372 -14.48 -0.40 21.07
CA PHE A 372 -14.64 -0.13 19.64
C PHE A 372 -15.98 -0.65 19.10
N THR A 373 -16.40 -1.84 19.50
CA THR A 373 -17.68 -2.41 19.07
C THR A 373 -18.84 -1.52 19.52
N PHE A 374 -18.83 -1.10 20.79
CA PHE A 374 -19.80 -0.17 21.33
C PHE A 374 -19.77 1.19 20.62
N GLY A 375 -18.58 1.74 20.38
CA GLY A 375 -18.43 2.99 19.64
C GLY A 375 -19.00 2.89 18.22
N PHE A 376 -18.79 1.77 17.55
CA PHE A 376 -19.34 1.54 16.21
C PHE A 376 -20.86 1.33 16.20
N SER A 377 -21.42 0.58 17.16
CA SER A 377 -22.86 0.35 17.23
C SER A 377 -23.63 1.57 17.70
N GLU A 378 -23.20 2.21 18.79
CA GLU A 378 -23.97 3.27 19.44
C GLU A 378 -23.61 4.67 18.93
N ILE A 379 -22.32 4.97 18.78
CA ILE A 379 -21.89 6.33 18.40
C ILE A 379 -21.96 6.52 16.89
N LEU A 380 -21.49 5.52 16.13
CA LEU A 380 -21.47 5.58 14.66
C LEU A 380 -22.72 4.95 14.02
N SER A 381 -23.63 4.35 14.82
CA SER A 381 -24.87 3.74 14.33
C SER A 381 -24.66 2.72 13.20
N VAL A 382 -23.54 1.98 13.24
CA VAL A 382 -23.24 0.92 12.25
C VAL A 382 -24.06 -0.32 12.60
N PRO A 383 -24.89 -0.86 11.69
CA PRO A 383 -25.76 -2.00 11.97
C PRO A 383 -25.01 -3.32 12.00
N LEU A 384 -24.35 -3.60 13.13
CA LEU A 384 -23.59 -4.82 13.34
C LEU A 384 -24.51 -6.06 13.40
N PRO A 385 -24.14 -7.19 12.78
CA PRO A 385 -24.90 -8.43 12.83
C PRO A 385 -25.10 -8.89 14.28
N PRO A 386 -26.36 -8.99 14.78
CA PRO A 386 -26.62 -9.41 16.16
C PRO A 386 -26.28 -10.89 16.41
N GLY A 387 -26.19 -11.69 15.34
CA GLY A 387 -26.05 -13.15 15.43
C GLY A 387 -27.40 -13.83 15.58
N GLN A 388 -27.42 -15.15 15.54
CA GLN A 388 -28.62 -15.96 15.79
C GLN A 388 -28.77 -16.32 17.27
N LEU A 389 -27.73 -16.11 18.07
CA LEU A 389 -27.67 -16.41 19.50
C LEU A 389 -28.10 -15.26 20.41
N PHE A 390 -28.44 -14.09 19.84
CA PHE A 390 -28.89 -12.89 20.57
C PHE A 390 -30.01 -12.18 19.83
#